data_AF-A0A6N2MYR5-F1
#
_entry.id   AF-A0A6N2MYR5-F1
#
_cell.length_a   1.000
_cell.length_b   1.000
_cell.length_c   1.000
_cell.angle_alpha   90.00
_cell.angle_beta   90.00
_cell.angle_gamma   90.00
#
_symmetry.space_group_name_H-M   'P 1'
#
loop_
_entity.id
_entity.type
_entity.pdbx_description
1 polymer ?
#
loop_
_entity_poly.entity_id
_entity_poly.type
_entity_poly.pdbx_seq_one_letter_code
_entity_poly.pdbx_strand_id
1 'polypeptide(L)'
;MKTQRGQRIQAMISRKKNRYLLEEVQVPRESEQQKSIFCLKGRDKINKKMRALQDLIPNSNKVDKASMLDEAIDYLKSLQLQVQIMSMATRPLYACNDVTSRQCSI
;
A
#
# COMPACT_ATOMS: atom_id res chain seq x y z
N MET A 1 -71.19 -3.53 4.97
CA MET A 1 -70.71 -4.42 6.05
C MET A 1 -69.46 -5.16 5.58
N LYS A 2 -68.36 -5.19 6.35
CA LYS A 2 -67.12 -5.89 5.95
C LYS A 2 -67.29 -7.39 6.14
N THR A 3 -67.28 -8.17 5.06
CA THR A 3 -67.49 -9.63 5.12
C THR A 3 -66.31 -10.35 5.78
N GLN A 4 -66.57 -11.45 6.49
CA GLN A 4 -65.55 -12.29 7.13
C GLN A 4 -64.44 -12.71 6.13
N ARG A 5 -64.84 -13.00 4.88
CA ARG A 5 -63.93 -13.34 3.79
C ARG A 5 -63.01 -12.17 3.44
N GLY A 6 -63.54 -10.95 3.38
CA GLY A 6 -62.76 -9.73 3.16
C GLY A 6 -61.73 -9.49 4.26
N GLN A 7 -62.11 -9.68 5.53
CA GLN A 7 -61.20 -9.51 6.67
C GLN A 7 -60.05 -10.55 6.67
N ARG A 8 -60.34 -11.80 6.29
CA ARG A 8 -59.33 -12.87 6.16
C ARG A 8 -58.34 -12.60 5.02
N ILE A 9 -58.83 -12.13 3.89
CA ILE A 9 -57.98 -11.74 2.75
C ILE A 9 -57.11 -10.54 3.13
N GLN A 10 -57.69 -9.54 3.80
CA GLN A 10 -56.96 -8.36 4.26
C GLN A 10 -55.86 -8.72 5.26
N ALA A 11 -56.12 -9.65 6.18
CA ALA A 11 -55.10 -10.16 7.10
C ALA A 11 -53.98 -10.94 6.39
N MET A 12 -54.31 -11.74 5.36
CA MET A 12 -53.30 -12.42 4.54
C MET A 12 -52.42 -11.44 3.77
N ILE A 13 -53.02 -10.40 3.18
CA ILE A 13 -52.29 -9.35 2.45
C ILE A 13 -51.39 -8.57 3.41
N SER A 14 -51.88 -8.19 4.59
CA SER A 14 -51.06 -7.49 5.60
C SER A 14 -49.90 -8.35 6.12
N ARG A 15 -50.10 -9.65 6.33
CA ARG A 15 -49.02 -10.58 6.71
C ARG A 15 -47.99 -10.77 5.59
N LYS A 16 -48.43 -10.82 4.33
CA LYS A 16 -47.53 -10.95 3.17
C LYS A 16 -46.75 -9.65 2.93
N LYS A 17 -47.36 -8.47 3.12
CA LYS A 17 -46.70 -7.15 3.04
C LYS A 17 -45.65 -6.96 4.13
N ASN A 18 -45.89 -7.46 5.36
CA ASN A 18 -44.91 -7.47 6.45
C ASN A 18 -43.75 -8.46 6.21
N ARG A 19 -44.01 -9.56 5.47
CA ARG A 19 -42.98 -10.54 5.07
C ARG A 19 -41.98 -9.98 4.06
N TYR A 20 -42.42 -9.10 3.15
CA TYR A 20 -41.53 -8.40 2.21
C TYR A 20 -40.82 -7.19 2.82
N LEU A 21 -41.14 -6.82 4.07
CA LEU A 21 -40.52 -5.70 4.79
C LEU A 21 -39.47 -6.15 5.82
N LEU A 22 -39.25 -7.46 5.97
CA LEU A 22 -38.34 -8.06 6.95
C LEU A 22 -37.35 -9.04 6.29
N GLU A 23 -36.80 -8.68 5.14
CA GLU A 23 -35.64 -9.39 4.59
C GLU A 23 -34.76 -8.48 3.71
N GLU A 24 -34.36 -7.34 4.28
CA GLU A 24 -33.03 -6.78 4.02
C GLU A 24 -32.24 -6.75 5.33
N VAL A 25 -32.03 -7.93 5.89
CA VAL A 25 -30.88 -8.10 6.78
C VAL A 25 -29.70 -8.34 5.87
N GLN A 26 -28.93 -7.27 5.62
CA GLN A 26 -27.59 -7.35 5.02
C GLN A 26 -26.72 -8.20 5.96
N VAL A 27 -26.75 -9.53 5.80
CA VAL A 27 -25.81 -10.43 6.47
C VAL A 27 -24.44 -10.19 5.82
N PRO A 28 -23.43 -9.66 6.55
CA PRO A 28 -22.09 -9.56 5.99
C PRO A 28 -21.58 -10.98 5.71
N ARG A 29 -21.22 -11.29 4.48
CA ARG A 29 -20.63 -12.59 4.15
C ARG A 29 -19.29 -12.72 4.88
N GLU A 30 -19.13 -13.78 5.68
CA GLU A 30 -17.91 -14.10 6.46
C GLU A 30 -16.62 -14.10 5.61
N SER A 31 -16.73 -14.32 4.30
CA SER A 31 -15.62 -14.25 3.34
C SER A 31 -15.06 -12.83 3.08
N GLU A 32 -15.73 -11.76 3.52
CA GLU A 32 -15.22 -10.38 3.44
C GLU A 32 -14.41 -9.98 4.67
N GLN A 33 -14.79 -10.48 5.86
CA GLN A 33 -14.07 -10.22 7.10
C GLN A 33 -12.69 -10.89 7.11
N GLN A 34 -12.58 -12.09 6.52
CA GLN A 34 -11.31 -12.81 6.43
C GLN A 34 -10.32 -12.16 5.44
N LYS A 35 -10.82 -11.58 4.33
CA LYS A 35 -10.01 -10.78 3.41
C LYS A 35 -9.52 -9.49 4.08
N SER A 36 -10.36 -8.84 4.88
CA SER A 36 -10.02 -7.63 5.62
C SER A 36 -8.79 -7.83 6.53
N ILE A 37 -8.77 -8.89 7.35
CA ILE A 37 -7.67 -9.12 8.31
C ILE A 37 -6.33 -9.39 7.60
N PHE A 38 -6.32 -10.16 6.50
CA PHE A 38 -5.09 -10.43 5.75
C PHE A 38 -4.55 -9.17 5.05
N CYS A 39 -5.44 -8.40 4.41
CA CYS A 39 -5.08 -7.15 3.74
C CYS A 39 -4.52 -6.10 4.70
N LEU A 40 -5.08 -6.00 5.92
CA LEU A 40 -4.60 -5.11 6.96
C LEU A 40 -3.18 -5.46 7.41
N LYS A 41 -2.92 -6.75 7.69
CA LYS A 41 -1.57 -7.23 8.04
C LYS A 41 -0.52 -6.91 6.97
N GLY A 42 -0.90 -6.92 5.68
CA GLY A 42 -0.04 -6.50 4.58
C GLY A 42 0.24 -4.99 4.57
N ARG A 43 -0.81 -4.18 4.73
CA ARG A 43 -0.70 -2.71 4.80
C ARG A 43 0.12 -2.23 5.99
N ASP A 44 0.01 -2.89 7.13
CA ASP A 44 0.78 -2.55 8.34
C ASP A 44 2.28 -2.76 8.12
N LYS A 45 2.67 -3.84 7.46
CA LYS A 45 4.08 -4.10 7.11
C LYS A 45 4.63 -3.03 6.18
N ILE A 46 3.86 -2.62 5.16
CA ILE A 46 4.26 -1.56 4.22
C ILE A 46 4.39 -0.23 4.97
N ASN A 47 3.40 0.14 5.78
CA ASN A 47 3.44 1.38 6.53
C ASN A 47 4.59 1.43 7.54
N LYS A 48 4.97 0.30 8.16
CA LYS A 48 6.17 0.21 9.01
C LYS A 48 7.45 0.49 8.21
N LYS A 49 7.59 -0.12 7.03
CA LYS A 49 8.74 0.15 6.15
C LYS A 49 8.78 1.60 5.66
N MET A 50 7.64 2.20 5.34
CA MET A 50 7.58 3.62 4.94
C MET A 50 8.01 4.56 6.07
N ARG A 51 7.63 4.28 7.32
CA ARG A 51 8.10 5.08 8.48
C ARG A 51 9.60 4.96 8.69
N ALA A 52 10.13 3.74 8.65
CA ALA A 52 11.58 3.53 8.77
C ALA A 52 12.35 4.25 7.65
N LEU A 53 11.79 4.32 6.44
CA LEU A 53 12.37 5.10 5.36
C LEU A 53 12.34 6.61 5.66
N GLN A 54 11.25 7.14 6.24
CA GLN A 54 11.15 8.55 6.63
C GLN A 54 12.24 8.96 7.62
N ASP A 55 12.55 8.09 8.59
CA ASP A 55 13.57 8.37 9.59
C ASP A 55 14.99 8.44 9.01
N LEU A 56 15.22 7.81 7.86
CA LEU A 56 16.54 7.73 7.21
C LEU A 56 16.74 8.80 6.13
N ILE A 57 15.67 9.26 5.49
CA ILE A 57 15.76 10.18 4.34
C ILE A 57 15.50 11.63 4.79
N PRO A 58 16.44 12.55 4.56
CA PRO A 58 16.24 13.96 4.89
C PRO A 58 15.05 14.55 4.11
N ASN A 59 14.28 15.43 4.74
CA ASN A 59 13.12 16.15 4.17
C ASN A 59 11.88 15.29 3.81
N SER A 60 11.92 13.99 4.04
CA SER A 60 10.84 13.06 3.64
C SER A 60 9.58 13.05 4.54
N ASN A 61 9.58 13.80 5.64
CA ASN A 61 8.47 13.77 6.63
C ASN A 61 7.16 14.41 6.15
N LYS A 62 7.16 15.16 5.04
CA LYS A 62 5.99 15.92 4.56
C LYS A 62 5.56 15.59 3.13
N VAL A 63 6.18 14.59 2.52
CA VAL A 63 5.94 14.24 1.11
C VAL A 63 5.04 13.03 0.96
N ASP A 64 4.34 12.96 -0.18
CA ASP A 64 3.53 11.80 -0.51
C ASP A 64 4.40 10.54 -0.74
N LYS A 65 3.75 9.38 -0.80
CA LYS A 65 4.47 8.11 -0.88
C LYS A 65 5.28 7.93 -2.16
N ALA A 66 4.90 8.55 -3.28
CA ALA A 66 5.68 8.46 -4.51
C ALA A 66 6.91 9.36 -4.40
N SER A 67 6.71 10.63 -4.03
CA SER A 67 7.82 11.56 -3.82
C SER A 67 8.81 11.11 -2.75
N MET A 68 8.36 10.40 -1.70
CA MET A 68 9.24 9.78 -0.71
C MET A 68 10.22 8.76 -1.30
N LEU A 69 9.77 8.02 -2.31
CA LEU A 69 10.61 7.06 -3.00
C LEU A 69 11.58 7.77 -3.96
N ASP A 70 11.12 8.84 -4.61
CA ASP A 70 11.98 9.67 -5.47
C ASP A 70 13.10 10.34 -4.65
N GLU A 71 12.76 10.94 -3.51
CA GLU A 71 13.73 11.53 -2.58
C GLU A 71 14.71 10.49 -2.03
N ALA A 72 14.25 9.27 -1.74
CA ALA A 72 15.12 8.20 -1.30
C ALA A 72 16.14 7.79 -2.37
N ILE A 73 15.70 7.72 -3.64
CA ILE A 73 16.58 7.42 -4.77
C ILE A 73 17.63 8.51 -4.93
N ASP A 74 17.24 9.78 -4.87
CA ASP A 74 18.15 10.89 -5.05
C ASP A 74 19.14 11.03 -3.89
N TYR A 75 18.70 10.79 -2.65
CA TYR A 75 19.60 10.71 -1.51
C TYR A 75 20.66 9.62 -1.68
N LEU A 76 20.26 8.42 -2.12
CA LEU A 76 21.20 7.33 -2.38
C LEU A 76 22.21 7.65 -3.49
N LYS A 77 21.78 8.30 -4.58
CA LYS A 77 22.69 8.75 -5.64
C LYS A 77 23.72 9.76 -5.10
N SER A 78 23.27 10.72 -4.29
CA SER A 78 24.16 11.71 -3.69
C SER A 78 25.19 11.08 -2.75
N LEU A 79 24.76 10.08 -1.96
CA LEU A 79 25.63 9.36 -1.05
C LEU A 79 26.65 8.51 -1.80
N GLN A 80 26.24 7.83 -2.87
CA GLN A 80 27.17 7.10 -3.75
C GLN A 80 28.23 8.02 -4.34
N LEU A 81 27.84 9.21 -4.82
CA LEU A 81 28.79 10.20 -5.33
C LEU A 81 29.76 10.67 -4.25
N GLN A 82 29.28 10.93 -3.04
CA GLN A 82 30.15 11.32 -1.91
C GLN A 82 31.19 10.24 -1.62
N VAL A 83 30.79 8.98 -1.56
CA VAL A 83 31.70 7.84 -1.36
C VAL A 83 32.70 7.70 -2.52
N GLN A 84 32.26 7.89 -3.76
CA GLN A 84 33.14 7.87 -4.92
C GLN A 84 34.21 8.98 -4.84
N ILE A 85 33.81 10.21 -4.52
CA ILE A 85 34.76 11.33 -4.37
C ILE A 85 35.75 11.04 -3.23
N MET A 86 35.26 10.57 -2.08
CA MET A 86 36.12 10.25 -0.93
C MET A 86 37.09 9.12 -1.24
N SER A 87 36.65 8.07 -1.94
CA SER A 87 37.50 6.95 -2.34
C SER A 87 38.54 7.35 -3.40
N MET A 88 38.21 8.27 -4.31
CA MET A 88 39.17 8.83 -5.27
C MET A 88 40.17 9.78 -4.60
N ALA A 89 39.73 10.58 -3.63
CA ALA A 89 40.58 11.50 -2.87
C ALA A 89 41.50 10.77 -1.87
N THR A 90 41.07 9.62 -1.35
CA THR A 90 41.83 8.80 -0.38
C THR A 90 42.72 7.77 -1.08
N ARG A 91 42.61 7.61 -2.40
CA ARG A 91 43.60 6.87 -3.18
C ARG A 91 44.89 7.68 -3.21
N PRO A 92 46.00 7.18 -2.63
CA PRO A 92 47.29 7.82 -2.80
C PRO A 92 47.55 7.95 -4.30
N LEU A 93 48.24 9.01 -4.73
CA LEU A 93 48.65 9.27 -6.13
C LEU A 93 49.64 8.21 -6.70
N TYR A 94 49.51 6.95 -6.30
CA TYR A 94 50.21 5.78 -6.83
C TYR A 94 49.35 4.51 -6.67
N ALA A 95 48.17 4.44 -7.30
CA ALA A 95 47.45 3.16 -7.42
C ALA A 95 47.00 2.97 -8.88
N CYS A 96 47.98 2.73 -9.74
CA CYS A 96 47.76 2.05 -11.01
C CYS A 96 47.12 0.69 -10.71
N ASN A 97 45.88 0.52 -11.13
CA ASN A 97 45.28 -0.80 -11.32
C ASN A 97 44.46 -0.70 -12.61
N ASP A 98 45.18 -0.94 -13.71
CA ASP A 98 44.64 -1.29 -15.00
C ASP A 98 43.64 -2.45 -14.88
N VAL A 99 42.35 -2.15 -14.97
CA VAL A 99 41.33 -3.07 -15.51
C VAL A 99 40.28 -2.20 -16.19
N THR A 100 40.54 -1.82 -17.44
CA THR A 100 39.59 -1.69 -18.57
C THR A 100 40.25 -0.98 -19.76
N SER A 101 41.42 -1.45 -20.19
CA SER A 101 41.96 -1.09 -21.51
C SER A 101 42.53 -2.33 -22.19
N ARG A 102 41.66 -3.32 -22.41
CA ARG A 102 41.89 -4.34 -23.44
C ARG A 102 41.00 -4.00 -24.63
N GLN A 103 41.49 -3.12 -25.50
CA GLN A 103 41.54 -3.31 -26.95
C GLN A 103 41.91 -1.97 -27.62
N CYS A 104 43.20 -1.82 -27.93
CA CYS A 104 43.59 -1.22 -29.20
C CYS A 104 44.24 -2.36 -29.98
N SER A 105 43.46 -3.00 -30.85
CA SER A 105 44.02 -3.84 -31.91
C SER A 105 44.48 -2.91 -33.03
N ILE A 106 45.69 -3.20 -33.48
CA ILE A 106 46.31 -2.78 -34.74
C ILE A 106 45.37 -3.08 -35.91
#